data_AF-A0A441UR32-F1
#
_entry.id   AF-A0A441UR32-F1
#
_cell.length_a   1.000
_cell.length_b   1.000
_cell.length_c   1.000
_cell.angle_alpha   90.00
_cell.angle_beta   90.00
_cell.angle_gamma   90.00
#
_symmetry.space_group_name_H-M   'P 1'
#
loop_
_entity.id
_entity.type
_entity.pdbx_description
1 polymer ?
#
loop_
_entity_poly.entity_id
_entity_poly.type
_entity_poly.pdbx_seq_one_letter_code
_entity_poly.pdbx_strand_id
1 'polypeptide(L)'
;TPKTFDLIGYTTVIGQGDFIHYFQNSLVVTVASLFFVLLFGAMAAFALSEYRFRGNSLMGLYLALGIMIPIRLATVAILQLMVMSGLVNTLTALILVYTAQGLPLAVFILSEFMKQVSDDLKNAGRIDGLSEYTIFFRLVLPLVRPSMATVAVFTMIPIWNDLWFPLILAPSEETKTVTLGAQLFLGQFVT
;
A
#
# COMPACT_ATOMS: atom_id res chain seq x y z
N THR A 1 17.59 -35.30 -2.17
CA THR A 1 18.25 -35.84 -3.40
C THR A 1 17.21 -35.88 -4.52
N PRO A 2 17.58 -35.97 -5.81
CA PRO A 2 16.61 -36.18 -6.89
C PRO A 2 15.71 -37.43 -6.68
N LYS A 3 16.13 -38.35 -5.82
CA LYS A 3 15.39 -39.55 -5.38
C LYS A 3 14.26 -39.29 -4.37
N THR A 4 14.18 -38.11 -3.78
CA THR A 4 13.15 -37.71 -2.79
C THR A 4 12.39 -36.46 -3.26
N PHE A 5 12.46 -36.13 -4.54
CA PHE A 5 11.60 -35.11 -5.12
C PHE A 5 10.17 -35.67 -5.14
N ASP A 6 9.28 -35.03 -4.39
CA ASP A 6 7.89 -35.42 -4.28
C ASP A 6 7.02 -34.16 -4.30
N LEU A 7 5.91 -34.24 -5.03
CA LEU A 7 4.92 -33.16 -5.13
C LEU A 7 3.93 -33.16 -3.96
N ILE A 8 4.05 -34.12 -3.04
CA ILE A 8 3.13 -34.29 -1.90
C ILE A 8 2.90 -33.00 -1.11
N GLY A 9 3.93 -32.18 -0.88
CA GLY A 9 3.79 -30.90 -0.19
C GLY A 9 2.87 -29.92 -0.91
N TYR A 10 3.00 -29.83 -2.24
CA TYR A 10 2.12 -28.98 -3.06
C TYR A 10 0.69 -29.50 -3.05
N THR A 11 0.48 -30.82 -3.19
CA THR A 11 -0.86 -31.41 -3.16
C THR A 11 -1.52 -31.29 -1.79
N THR A 12 -0.75 -31.37 -0.69
CA THR A 12 -1.28 -31.20 0.67
C THR A 12 -1.68 -29.75 0.91
N VAL A 13 -0.85 -28.78 0.54
CA VAL A 13 -1.16 -27.34 0.71
C VAL A 13 -2.37 -26.93 -0.14
N ILE A 14 -2.48 -27.45 -1.36
CA ILE A 14 -3.59 -27.14 -2.27
C ILE A 14 -4.87 -27.91 -1.89
N GLY A 15 -4.75 -29.17 -1.43
CA GLY A 15 -5.87 -30.07 -1.22
C GLY A 15 -6.44 -30.11 0.20
N GLN A 16 -5.66 -29.72 1.21
CA GLN A 16 -6.08 -29.74 2.62
C GLN A 16 -6.11 -28.34 3.26
N GLY A 17 -5.52 -27.33 2.62
CA GLY A 17 -5.45 -25.97 3.14
C GLY A 17 -6.23 -24.97 2.31
N ASP A 18 -6.81 -23.96 2.97
CA ASP A 18 -7.37 -22.75 2.32
C ASP A 18 -6.27 -21.81 1.79
N PHE A 19 -5.12 -22.35 1.39
CA PHE A 19 -3.94 -21.57 1.01
C PHE A 19 -4.17 -20.72 -0.25
N ILE A 20 -5.03 -21.21 -1.16
CA ILE A 20 -5.49 -20.44 -2.34
C ILE A 20 -6.27 -19.20 -1.88
N HIS A 21 -7.14 -19.35 -0.88
CA HIS A 21 -7.90 -18.24 -0.31
C HIS A 21 -6.96 -17.22 0.35
N TYR A 22 -5.97 -17.68 1.11
CA TYR A 22 -4.99 -16.78 1.74
C TYR A 22 -4.14 -16.02 0.71
N PHE A 23 -3.80 -16.67 -0.40
CA PHE A 23 -3.13 -16.02 -1.52
C PHE A 23 -4.02 -14.96 -2.17
N GLN A 24 -5.30 -15.24 -2.38
CA GLN A 24 -6.27 -14.26 -2.89
C GLN A 24 -6.42 -13.08 -1.94
N ASN A 25 -6.55 -13.31 -0.63
CA ASN A 25 -6.58 -12.26 0.38
C ASN A 25 -5.33 -11.37 0.32
N SER A 26 -4.14 -11.96 0.28
CA SER A 26 -2.87 -11.22 0.12
C SER A 26 -2.83 -10.39 -1.15
N LEU A 27 -3.29 -10.95 -2.27
CA LEU A 27 -3.33 -10.26 -3.55
C LEU A 27 -4.29 -9.06 -3.50
N VAL A 28 -5.50 -9.26 -2.99
CA VAL A 28 -6.52 -8.22 -2.84
C VAL A 28 -6.00 -7.08 -1.96
N VAL A 29 -5.47 -7.40 -0.78
CA VAL A 29 -4.92 -6.41 0.15
C VAL A 29 -3.77 -5.65 -0.49
N THR A 30 -2.82 -6.35 -1.11
CA THR A 30 -1.63 -5.72 -1.72
C THR A 30 -2.02 -4.80 -2.88
N VAL A 31 -2.82 -5.28 -3.82
CA VAL A 31 -3.21 -4.50 -5.01
C VAL A 31 -4.09 -3.32 -4.63
N ALA A 32 -5.08 -3.51 -3.75
CA ALA A 32 -5.96 -2.43 -3.32
C ALA A 32 -5.19 -1.34 -2.55
N SER A 33 -4.33 -1.73 -1.59
CA SER A 33 -3.49 -0.77 -0.87
C SER A 33 -2.55 -0.02 -1.82
N LEU A 34 -1.86 -0.72 -2.72
CA LEU A 34 -0.99 -0.07 -3.71
C LEU A 34 -1.75 0.92 -4.57
N PHE A 35 -2.94 0.55 -5.05
CA PHE A 35 -3.80 1.45 -5.83
C PHE A 35 -4.09 2.74 -5.07
N PHE A 36 -4.53 2.66 -3.81
CA PHE A 36 -4.85 3.85 -3.02
C PHE A 36 -3.60 4.65 -2.63
N VAL A 37 -2.49 4.00 -2.28
CA VAL A 37 -1.21 4.68 -1.99
C VAL A 37 -0.74 5.49 -3.19
N LEU A 38 -0.75 4.89 -4.39
CA LEU A 38 -0.31 5.56 -5.60
C LEU A 38 -1.27 6.68 -6.00
N LEU A 39 -2.59 6.45 -5.92
CA LEU A 39 -3.59 7.44 -6.27
C LEU A 39 -3.50 8.66 -5.36
N PHE A 40 -3.66 8.47 -4.06
CA PHE A 40 -3.67 9.59 -3.10
C PHE A 40 -2.27 10.18 -2.91
N GLY A 41 -1.22 9.36 -2.96
CA GLY A 41 0.16 9.83 -2.91
C GLY A 41 0.52 10.72 -4.11
N ALA A 42 0.12 10.32 -5.33
CA ALA A 42 0.34 11.15 -6.52
C ALA A 42 -0.49 12.44 -6.48
N MET A 43 -1.75 12.39 -6.04
CA MET A 43 -2.58 13.59 -5.93
C MET A 43 -2.02 14.58 -4.90
N ALA A 44 -1.61 14.10 -3.73
CA ALA A 44 -0.99 14.93 -2.70
C ALA A 44 0.36 15.49 -3.16
N ALA A 45 1.20 14.67 -3.80
CA ALA A 45 2.46 15.11 -4.39
C ALA A 45 2.26 16.21 -5.43
N PHE A 46 1.30 16.03 -6.34
CA PHE A 46 0.96 17.05 -7.34
C PHE A 46 0.51 18.34 -6.68
N ALA A 47 -0.37 18.26 -5.67
CA ALA A 47 -0.85 19.45 -4.98
C ALA A 47 0.27 20.21 -4.25
N LEU A 48 1.19 19.49 -3.59
CA LEU A 48 2.33 20.08 -2.88
C LEU A 48 3.39 20.66 -3.82
N SER A 49 3.61 20.04 -4.99
CA SER A 49 4.57 20.55 -5.98
C SER A 49 4.01 21.72 -6.79
N GLU A 50 2.71 21.70 -7.12
CA GLU A 50 2.09 22.65 -8.05
C GLU A 50 1.62 23.93 -7.35
N TYR A 51 0.96 23.81 -6.19
CA TYR A 51 0.30 24.94 -5.57
C TYR A 51 1.15 25.61 -4.50
N ARG A 52 1.27 26.94 -4.60
CA ARG A 52 1.91 27.77 -3.58
C ARG A 52 0.88 28.29 -2.60
N PHE A 53 0.77 27.65 -1.44
CA PHE A 53 -0.10 28.09 -0.34
C PHE A 53 0.68 28.24 0.97
N ARG A 54 0.14 29.03 1.91
CA ARG A 54 0.76 29.26 3.22
C ARG A 54 0.81 27.94 3.98
N GLY A 55 2.01 27.48 4.34
CA GLY A 55 2.23 26.21 5.04
C GLY A 55 2.55 25.01 4.15
N ASN A 56 2.68 25.16 2.83
CA ASN A 56 3.03 24.06 1.92
C ASN A 56 4.30 23.30 2.36
N SER A 57 5.39 24.01 2.65
CA SER A 57 6.64 23.39 3.11
C SER A 57 6.49 22.68 4.47
N LEU A 58 5.66 23.20 5.38
CA LEU A 58 5.39 22.56 6.66
C LEU A 58 4.55 21.29 6.49
N MET A 59 3.58 21.29 5.58
CA MET A 59 2.80 20.09 5.23
C MET A 59 3.70 19.02 4.62
N GLY A 60 4.58 19.39 3.68
CA GLY A 60 5.56 18.47 3.12
C GLY A 60 6.49 17.88 4.17
N LEU A 61 6.96 18.70 5.12
CA LEU A 61 7.78 18.24 6.25
C LEU A 61 7.00 17.30 7.18
N TYR A 62 5.74 17.64 7.52
CA TYR A 62 4.88 16.81 8.35
C TYR A 62 4.68 15.41 7.74
N LEU A 63 4.41 15.34 6.43
CA LEU A 63 4.29 14.06 5.72
C LEU A 63 5.61 13.29 5.69
N ALA A 64 6.75 13.98 5.49
CA ALA A 64 8.06 13.33 5.52
C ALA A 64 8.40 12.75 6.91
N LEU A 65 8.05 13.44 8.00
CA LEU A 65 8.21 12.92 9.37
C LEU A 65 7.41 11.64 9.61
N GLY A 66 6.27 11.48 8.92
CA GLY A 66 5.47 10.26 8.96
C GLY A 66 6.23 8.99 8.52
N ILE A 67 7.30 9.13 7.73
CA ILE A 67 8.17 8.01 7.32
C ILE A 67 8.96 7.46 8.52
N MET A 68 9.36 8.33 9.45
CA MET A 68 10.22 7.96 10.58
C MET A 68 9.46 7.29 11.73
N ILE A 69 8.15 7.53 11.83
CA ILE A 69 7.33 7.02 12.92
C ILE A 69 6.94 5.56 12.60
N PRO A 70 7.37 4.57 13.40
CA PRO A 70 6.96 3.19 13.18
C PRO A 70 5.47 3.05 13.51
N ILE A 71 4.65 2.79 12.48
CA ILE A 71 3.19 2.63 12.65
C ILE A 71 2.83 1.53 13.66
N ARG A 72 3.71 0.54 13.86
CA ARG A 72 3.55 -0.53 14.84
C ARG A 72 3.50 -0.02 16.29
N LEU A 73 4.06 1.15 16.60
CA LEU A 73 3.93 1.75 17.93
C LEU A 73 2.48 2.14 18.24
N ALA A 74 1.68 2.45 17.22
CA ALA A 74 0.27 2.80 17.35
C ALA A 74 -0.67 1.59 17.31
N THR A 75 -0.14 0.35 17.41
CA THR A 75 -0.92 -0.90 17.27
C THR A 75 -2.19 -0.91 18.11
N VAL A 76 -2.10 -0.58 19.40
CA VAL A 76 -3.26 -0.61 20.31
C VAL A 76 -4.32 0.39 19.87
N ALA A 77 -3.92 1.60 19.50
CA ALA A 77 -4.84 2.65 19.03
C ALA A 77 -5.49 2.29 17.70
N ILE A 78 -4.73 1.71 16.76
CA ILE A 78 -5.24 1.24 15.47
C ILE A 78 -6.26 0.12 15.68
N LEU A 79 -5.97 -0.85 16.55
CA LEU A 79 -6.91 -1.93 16.87
C LEU A 79 -8.20 -1.36 17.47
N GLN A 80 -8.11 -0.45 18.44
CA GLN A 80 -9.29 0.20 19.02
C GLN A 80 -10.11 0.94 17.96
N LEU A 81 -9.46 1.67 17.04
CA LEU A 81 -10.13 2.34 15.92
C LEU A 81 -10.86 1.34 15.01
N MET A 82 -10.24 0.21 14.69
CA MET A 82 -10.86 -0.84 13.87
C MET A 82 -12.04 -1.51 14.60
N VAL A 83 -11.94 -1.71 15.92
CA VAL A 83 -13.05 -2.24 16.73
C VAL A 83 -14.23 -1.25 16.72
N MET A 84 -13.96 0.03 16.99
CA MET A 84 -15.00 1.07 17.03
C MET A 84 -15.67 1.29 15.68
N SER A 85 -14.95 1.09 14.58
CA SER A 85 -15.49 1.19 13.22
C SER A 85 -16.13 -0.11 12.71
N GLY A 86 -16.08 -1.20 13.48
CA GLY A 86 -16.61 -2.50 13.05
C GLY A 86 -15.84 -3.16 11.91
N LEU A 87 -14.58 -2.76 11.70
CA LEU A 87 -13.73 -3.25 10.61
C LEU A 87 -12.77 -4.38 11.04
N VAL A 88 -12.76 -4.76 12.32
CA VAL A 88 -11.98 -5.92 12.78
C VAL A 88 -12.42 -7.15 12.01
N ASN A 89 -11.42 -7.98 11.70
CA ASN A 89 -11.56 -9.19 10.95
C ASN A 89 -12.07 -8.98 9.52
N THR A 90 -11.60 -7.90 8.87
CA THR A 90 -11.88 -7.62 7.45
C THR A 90 -10.59 -7.31 6.71
N LEU A 91 -10.55 -7.61 5.40
CA LEU A 91 -9.44 -7.18 4.53
C LEU A 91 -9.36 -5.64 4.44
N THR A 92 -10.50 -4.95 4.59
CA THR A 92 -10.58 -3.48 4.58
C THR A 92 -9.73 -2.85 5.66
N ALA A 93 -9.69 -3.42 6.87
CA ALA A 93 -8.81 -2.94 7.94
C ALA A 93 -7.33 -2.95 7.52
N LEU A 94 -6.89 -4.03 6.88
CA LEU A 94 -5.52 -4.13 6.36
C LEU A 94 -5.28 -3.11 5.25
N ILE A 95 -6.23 -2.97 4.32
CA ILE A 95 -6.12 -2.04 3.19
C ILE A 95 -5.90 -0.60 3.69
N LEU A 96 -6.69 -0.18 4.68
CA LEU A 96 -6.62 1.17 5.26
C LEU A 96 -5.29 1.42 5.97
N VAL A 97 -4.84 0.47 6.80
CA VAL A 97 -3.57 0.60 7.54
C VAL A 97 -2.39 0.69 6.60
N TYR A 98 -2.31 -0.19 5.61
CA TYR A 98 -1.21 -0.15 4.63
C TYR A 98 -1.27 1.07 3.72
N THR A 99 -2.48 1.55 3.40
CA THR A 99 -2.63 2.81 2.67
C THR A 99 -2.04 3.96 3.48
N ALA A 100 -2.47 4.11 4.73
CA ALA A 100 -1.96 5.15 5.63
C ALA A 100 -0.43 5.06 5.82
N GLN A 101 0.10 3.84 5.95
CA GLN A 101 1.54 3.60 6.08
C GLN A 101 2.34 4.00 4.83
N GLY A 102 1.81 3.73 3.63
CA GLY A 102 2.50 3.97 2.36
C GLY A 102 2.50 5.44 1.91
N LEU A 103 1.50 6.22 2.33
CA LEU A 103 1.33 7.60 1.88
C LEU A 103 2.53 8.52 2.13
N PRO A 104 3.16 8.57 3.33
CA PRO A 104 4.33 9.40 3.58
C PRO A 104 5.45 9.22 2.55
N LEU A 105 5.82 7.96 2.28
CA LEU A 105 6.88 7.63 1.32
C LEU A 105 6.46 7.96 -0.11
N ALA A 106 5.22 7.61 -0.49
CA ALA A 106 4.69 7.88 -1.82
C ALA A 106 4.68 9.38 -2.13
N VAL A 107 4.18 10.19 -1.19
CA VAL A 107 4.16 11.66 -1.35
C VAL A 107 5.59 12.21 -1.44
N PHE A 108 6.49 11.78 -0.56
CA PHE A 108 7.87 12.25 -0.55
C PHE A 108 8.58 11.98 -1.89
N ILE A 109 8.54 10.74 -2.37
CA ILE A 109 9.19 10.36 -3.63
C ILE A 109 8.52 11.08 -4.79
N LEU A 110 7.19 10.99 -4.92
CA LEU A 110 6.48 11.53 -6.08
C LEU A 110 6.57 13.06 -6.15
N SER A 111 6.62 13.77 -5.03
CA SER A 111 6.75 15.24 -5.02
C SER A 111 8.02 15.69 -5.75
N GLU A 112 9.12 14.94 -5.62
CA GLU A 112 10.37 15.28 -6.28
C GLU A 112 10.34 15.06 -7.79
N PHE A 113 9.56 14.08 -8.25
CA PHE A 113 9.34 13.84 -9.67
C PHE A 113 8.30 14.80 -10.27
N MET A 114 7.27 15.17 -9.51
CA MET A 114 6.26 16.13 -9.97
C MET A 114 6.86 17.50 -10.24
N LYS A 115 7.87 17.93 -9.46
CA LYS A 115 8.61 19.18 -9.70
C LYS A 115 9.42 19.18 -11.02
N GLN A 116 9.76 18.00 -11.55
CA GLN A 116 10.50 17.89 -12.81
C GLN A 116 9.59 18.04 -14.04
N VAL A 117 8.27 17.95 -13.85
CA VAL A 117 7.29 18.14 -14.92
C VAL A 117 7.18 19.64 -15.22
N SER A 118 7.50 20.01 -16.47
CA SER A 118 7.55 21.41 -16.92
C SER A 118 6.25 22.18 -16.63
N ASP A 119 6.39 23.38 -16.07
CA ASP A 119 5.29 24.32 -15.84
C ASP A 119 4.65 24.77 -17.15
N ASP A 120 5.42 24.89 -18.24
CA ASP A 120 4.90 25.30 -19.55
C ASP A 120 3.86 24.31 -20.08
N LEU A 121 4.06 23.00 -19.86
CA LEU A 121 3.11 21.97 -20.28
C LEU A 121 1.78 22.11 -19.52
N LYS A 122 1.85 22.31 -18.20
CA LYS A 122 0.67 22.45 -17.33
C LYS A 122 -0.06 23.76 -17.64
N ASN A 123 0.68 24.84 -17.83
CA ASN A 123 0.12 26.15 -18.18
C ASN A 123 -0.50 26.18 -19.58
N ALA A 124 0.09 25.49 -20.57
CA ALA A 124 -0.53 25.31 -21.88
C ALA A 124 -1.90 24.61 -21.75
N GLY A 125 -1.97 23.53 -20.95
CA GLY A 125 -3.25 22.86 -20.66
C GLY A 125 -4.29 23.79 -20.01
N ARG A 126 -3.87 24.70 -19.12
CA ARG A 126 -4.76 25.70 -18.52
C ARG A 126 -5.26 26.73 -19.54
N ILE A 127 -4.39 27.18 -20.44
CA ILE A 127 -4.75 28.11 -21.54
C ILE A 127 -5.76 27.44 -22.48
N ASP A 128 -5.60 26.14 -22.75
CA ASP A 128 -6.55 25.32 -23.53
C ASP A 128 -7.86 25.00 -22.77
N GLY A 129 -8.02 25.51 -21.54
CA GLY A 129 -9.24 25.35 -20.74
C GLY A 129 -9.40 23.98 -20.08
N LEU A 130 -8.32 23.18 -19.98
CA LEU A 130 -8.36 21.90 -19.28
C LEU A 130 -8.52 22.10 -17.77
N SER A 131 -9.35 21.26 -17.15
CA SER A 131 -9.46 21.22 -15.68
C SER A 131 -8.19 20.65 -15.03
N GLU A 132 -7.92 21.02 -13.78
CA GLU A 132 -6.76 20.52 -13.02
C GLU A 132 -6.74 18.99 -12.92
N TYR A 133 -7.91 18.35 -12.80
CA TYR A 133 -8.00 16.88 -12.85
C TYR A 133 -7.58 16.32 -14.21
N THR A 134 -7.95 17.00 -15.31
CA THR A 134 -7.55 16.59 -16.65
C THR A 134 -6.05 16.75 -16.85
N ILE A 135 -5.48 17.88 -16.39
CA ILE A 135 -4.03 18.13 -16.40
C ILE A 135 -3.32 17.04 -15.60
N PHE A 136 -3.77 16.75 -14.38
CA PHE A 136 -3.20 15.72 -13.54
C PHE A 136 -3.26 14.34 -14.22
N PHE A 137 -4.44 13.83 -14.57
CA PHE A 137 -4.59 12.44 -15.06
C PHE A 137 -4.08 12.23 -16.49
N ARG A 138 -4.19 13.22 -17.38
CA ARG A 138 -3.85 13.06 -18.80
C ARG A 138 -2.50 13.62 -19.20
N LEU A 139 -1.98 14.64 -18.50
CA LEU A 139 -0.69 15.24 -18.83
C LEU A 139 0.40 14.82 -17.84
N VAL A 140 0.17 15.03 -16.55
CA VAL A 140 1.21 14.87 -15.52
C VAL A 140 1.43 13.40 -15.17
N LEU A 141 0.36 12.68 -14.83
CA LEU A 141 0.43 11.30 -14.33
C LEU A 141 1.16 10.34 -15.29
N PRO A 142 0.96 10.40 -16.64
CA PRO A 142 1.72 9.57 -17.57
C PRO A 142 3.23 9.81 -17.55
N LEU A 143 3.67 11.04 -17.32
CA LEU A 143 5.09 11.41 -17.29
C LEU A 143 5.80 10.90 -16.03
N VAL A 144 5.08 10.80 -14.91
CA VAL A 144 5.62 10.30 -13.64
C VAL A 144 5.40 8.80 -13.41
N ARG A 145 4.88 8.06 -14.41
CA ARG A 145 4.71 6.59 -14.33
C ARG A 145 5.97 5.82 -13.91
N PRO A 146 7.19 6.14 -14.39
CA PRO A 146 8.39 5.44 -13.95
C PRO A 146 8.59 5.56 -12.44
N SER A 147 8.33 6.74 -11.88
CA SER A 147 8.44 7.02 -10.45
C SER A 147 7.34 6.35 -9.64
N MET A 148 6.12 6.27 -10.19
CA MET A 148 5.04 5.47 -9.59
C MET A 148 5.42 4.00 -9.47
N ALA A 149 6.11 3.43 -10.48
CA ALA A 149 6.58 2.05 -10.42
C ALA A 149 7.59 1.86 -9.27
N THR A 150 8.50 2.82 -9.06
CA THR A 150 9.43 2.80 -7.93
C THR A 150 8.69 2.76 -6.59
N VAL A 151 7.72 3.66 -6.38
CA VAL A 151 6.90 3.67 -5.17
C VAL A 151 6.16 2.34 -5.01
N ALA A 152 5.58 1.81 -6.10
CA ALA A 152 4.86 0.55 -6.08
C ALA A 152 5.74 -0.60 -5.58
N VAL A 153 6.97 -0.72 -6.08
CA VAL A 153 7.92 -1.77 -5.66
C VAL A 153 8.27 -1.63 -4.17
N PHE A 154 8.61 -0.42 -3.72
CA PHE A 154 8.98 -0.19 -2.32
C PHE A 154 7.82 -0.42 -1.34
N THR A 155 6.58 -0.15 -1.76
CA THR A 155 5.40 -0.33 -0.93
C THR A 155 4.85 -1.76 -0.98
N MET A 156 4.98 -2.46 -2.12
CA MET A 156 4.42 -3.81 -2.31
C MET A 156 5.06 -4.84 -1.39
N ILE A 157 6.40 -4.85 -1.31
CA ILE A 157 7.14 -5.89 -0.60
C ILE A 157 6.80 -5.92 0.90
N PRO A 158 6.78 -4.77 1.62
CA PRO A 158 6.36 -4.74 3.02
C PRO A 158 4.92 -5.22 3.23
N ILE A 159 3.99 -4.82 2.35
CA ILE A 159 2.57 -5.21 2.47
C ILE A 159 2.40 -6.72 2.29
N TRP A 160 3.04 -7.28 1.26
CA TRP A 160 2.97 -8.70 0.97
C TRP A 160 3.54 -9.56 2.10
N ASN A 161 4.65 -9.11 2.69
CA ASN A 161 5.40 -9.84 3.70
C ASN A 161 4.97 -9.55 5.15
N ASP A 162 4.00 -8.67 5.39
CA ASP A 162 3.63 -8.33 6.77
C ASP A 162 2.84 -9.46 7.43
N LEU A 163 3.29 -9.82 8.62
CA LEU A 163 2.62 -10.77 9.51
C LEU A 163 1.88 -10.05 10.64
N TRP A 164 2.35 -8.86 11.01
CA TRP A 164 1.94 -8.19 12.24
C TRP A 164 0.48 -7.77 12.18
N PHE A 165 0.10 -6.91 11.23
CA PHE A 165 -1.27 -6.40 11.14
C PHE A 165 -2.30 -7.48 10.79
N PRO A 166 -2.04 -8.46 9.90
CA PRO A 166 -2.96 -9.57 9.68
C PRO A 166 -3.23 -10.34 10.97
N LEU A 167 -2.20 -10.61 11.78
CA LEU A 167 -2.35 -11.35 13.02
C LEU A 167 -3.25 -10.64 14.05
N ILE A 168 -3.18 -9.32 14.13
CA ILE A 168 -3.92 -8.56 15.15
C ILE A 168 -5.27 -8.02 14.65
N LEU A 169 -5.42 -7.73 13.36
CA LEU A 169 -6.62 -7.10 12.79
C LEU A 169 -7.49 -8.08 12.01
N ALA A 170 -6.92 -9.14 11.41
CA ALA A 170 -7.62 -10.05 10.53
C ALA A 170 -7.18 -11.53 10.67
N PRO A 171 -7.28 -12.13 11.89
CA PRO A 171 -6.77 -13.48 12.14
C PRO A 171 -7.74 -14.62 11.77
N SER A 172 -8.95 -14.37 11.30
CA SER A 172 -9.88 -15.48 10.96
C SER A 172 -9.47 -16.22 9.69
N GLU A 173 -9.90 -17.49 9.56
CA GLU A 173 -9.65 -18.28 8.34
C GLU A 173 -10.10 -17.55 7.06
N GLU A 174 -11.22 -16.81 7.10
CA GLU A 174 -11.71 -16.09 5.92
C GLU A 174 -10.84 -14.87 5.54
N THR A 175 -10.01 -14.34 6.43
CA THR A 175 -9.31 -13.07 6.23
C THR A 175 -7.79 -13.14 6.37
N LYS A 176 -7.26 -14.29 6.79
CA LYS A 176 -5.81 -14.54 6.85
C LYS A 176 -5.16 -14.29 5.49
N THR A 177 -4.01 -13.62 5.53
CA THR A 177 -3.10 -13.44 4.41
C THR A 177 -2.18 -14.64 4.26
N VAL A 178 -1.56 -14.81 3.08
CA VAL A 178 -0.68 -15.94 2.79
C VAL A 178 0.48 -16.06 3.79
N THR A 179 1.05 -14.94 4.22
CA THR A 179 2.15 -14.90 5.18
C THR A 179 1.70 -15.38 6.56
N LEU A 180 0.51 -14.98 7.01
CA LEU A 180 -0.07 -15.45 8.27
C LEU A 180 -0.46 -16.93 8.19
N GLY A 181 -1.12 -17.34 7.11
CA GLY A 181 -1.49 -18.73 6.87
C GLY A 181 -0.28 -19.65 6.90
N ALA A 182 0.78 -19.32 6.18
CA ALA A 182 2.02 -20.10 6.15
C ALA A 182 2.68 -20.25 7.53
N GLN A 183 2.69 -19.20 8.35
CA GLN A 183 3.25 -19.25 9.70
C GLN A 183 2.45 -20.18 10.63
N LEU A 184 1.13 -20.17 10.52
CA LEU A 184 0.28 -21.07 11.31
C LEU A 184 0.41 -22.53 10.86
N PHE A 185 0.56 -22.77 9.55
CA PHE A 185 0.87 -24.10 9.02
C PHE A 185 2.18 -24.65 9.60
N LEU A 186 3.25 -23.86 9.67
CA LEU A 186 4.51 -24.29 10.28
C LEU A 186 4.33 -24.68 11.75
N GLY A 187 3.51 -23.96 12.52
CA GLY A 187 3.25 -24.27 13.93
C GLY A 187 2.53 -25.60 14.17
N GLN A 188 1.72 -26.08 13.23
CA GLN A 188 0.93 -27.31 13.37
C GLN A 188 1.69 -28.61 13.05
N PHE A 189 2.79 -28.53 12.28
CA PHE A 189 3.55 -29.71 11.82
C PHE A 189 4.94 -29.84 12.47
N VAL A 190 5.31 -28.92 13.37
CA VAL A 190 6.60 -28.94 14.09
C VAL A 190 6.50 -29.62 15.48
N THR A 191 5.37 -30.23 15.82
CA THR A 191 5.23 -31.17 16.97
C THR A 191 5.41 -32.61 16.53
#